data_AF-A0A8J6F2A1-F1
#
_entry.id   AF-A0A8J6F2A1-F1
#
_cell.length_a   1.000
_cell.length_b   1.000
_cell.length_c   1.000
_cell.angle_alpha   90.00
_cell.angle_beta   90.00
_cell.angle_gamma   90.00
#
_symmetry.space_group_name_H-M   'P 1'
#
loop_
_entity.id
_entity.type
_entity.pdbx_description
1 polymer ?
#
loop_
_entity_poly.entity_id
_entity_poly.type
_entity_poly.pdbx_seq_one_letter_code
_entity_poly.pdbx_strand_id
1 'polypeptide(L)'
;MGWFEDPSWQLHVSLIMLLSLHTRANLLDNMLLRSSAKLNVDSRKEDTESTAPAPPQKMLSCYCHQHCPEDSFNNTCWTDGYCFTIIEEDESGLPVITSGCLGLEGSDFQCRDTPIPHQRRSIECCTDEDFCNRDLHPTLPPIKNKDFVDGSIHYMALLISVTVCSIILAVILIFCYFRYKRQEARPRYSIGLEQDETYIPPGESLKDLIEQSQSSGSGSGLPLLVQRTIAKQIQMVKQIGKGRYGEVWMGKWRGEKVAVKVFFTTEEASWFRETEIYQTVLMRHENILGFIAADIKGTGSWTQLYLITDYHENGSLYDYLKSTTLDTKAMLKLAYSSVSGLCHLHTEIFGTKGKPAIAHRDLKSKNILVKKNGTCCIADLGLAVKFISDTNEVDIPPNTRVGTKRYMPPEVLDESLNRNHFQSYIMADMYSFGLILWEVARRCISGGILEEYQLPYHDVVPTDPSYEDMREIVCIRRLRPSFPNRWSSDECLRQMGKLMTECWAHNPASRLTALRVKKTLAKMSESQDIKL
;
A
#
# COMPACT_ATOMS: atom_id res chain seq x y z
N MET A 1 11.79 -32.96 -42.94
CA MET A 1 10.73 -32.18 -43.61
C MET A 1 10.55 -30.90 -42.81
N GLY A 2 11.16 -29.75 -43.09
CA GLY A 2 11.68 -29.22 -44.35
C GLY A 2 10.92 -27.94 -44.74
N TRP A 3 10.85 -26.95 -43.83
CA TRP A 3 10.25 -25.62 -44.05
C TRP A 3 10.84 -24.61 -43.05
N PHE A 4 12.08 -24.16 -43.25
CA PHE A 4 12.64 -22.97 -42.59
C PHE A 4 13.85 -22.45 -43.37
N GLU A 5 13.65 -22.11 -44.64
CA GLU A 5 14.60 -21.30 -45.41
C GLU A 5 13.80 -20.33 -46.28
N ASP A 6 13.37 -19.22 -45.70
CA ASP A 6 12.79 -18.10 -46.44
C ASP A 6 13.41 -16.78 -45.91
N PRO A 7 14.25 -16.06 -46.70
CA PRO A 7 14.98 -14.87 -46.25
C PRO A 7 14.08 -13.66 -45.94
N SER A 8 12.79 -13.73 -46.25
CA SER A 8 11.82 -12.64 -46.08
C SER A 8 11.52 -12.31 -44.61
N TRP A 9 11.66 -13.28 -43.70
CA TRP A 9 11.36 -13.08 -42.26
C TRP A 9 12.40 -12.26 -41.51
N GLN A 10 13.69 -12.32 -41.89
CA GLN A 10 14.74 -11.55 -41.21
C GLN A 10 14.69 -10.04 -41.55
N LEU A 11 14.17 -9.68 -42.73
CA LEU A 11 13.97 -8.29 -43.14
C LEU A 11 12.81 -7.63 -42.37
N HIS A 12 11.71 -8.35 -42.11
CA HIS A 12 10.58 -7.79 -41.38
C HIS A 12 10.85 -7.57 -39.88
N VAL A 13 11.62 -8.46 -39.24
CA VAL A 13 12.00 -8.29 -37.83
C VAL A 13 13.01 -7.14 -37.67
N SER A 14 13.92 -6.96 -38.63
CA SER A 14 14.89 -5.85 -38.63
C SER A 14 14.22 -4.49 -38.87
N LEU A 15 13.19 -4.44 -39.73
CA LEU A 15 12.42 -3.21 -39.99
C LEU A 15 11.58 -2.78 -38.77
N ILE A 16 11.01 -3.73 -38.04
CA ILE A 16 10.22 -3.46 -36.81
C ILE A 16 11.15 -3.00 -35.66
N MET A 17 12.35 -3.56 -35.55
CA MET A 17 13.35 -3.10 -34.59
C MET A 17 13.84 -1.68 -34.91
N LEU A 18 14.11 -1.35 -36.17
CA LEU A 18 14.52 -0.01 -36.62
C LEU A 18 13.43 1.05 -36.40
N LEU A 19 12.16 0.72 -36.65
CA LEU A 19 11.04 1.61 -36.39
C LEU A 19 10.83 1.86 -34.88
N SER A 20 11.05 0.84 -34.04
CA SER A 20 10.93 0.98 -32.57
C SER A 20 12.06 1.83 -31.94
N LEU A 21 13.26 1.77 -32.52
CA LEU A 21 14.42 2.57 -32.10
C LEU A 21 14.28 4.05 -32.51
N HIS A 22 13.72 4.32 -33.70
CA HIS A 22 13.46 5.69 -34.17
C HIS A 22 12.37 6.40 -33.35
N THR A 23 11.33 5.67 -32.92
CA THR A 23 10.29 6.24 -32.05
C THR A 23 10.77 6.53 -30.62
N ARG A 24 11.81 5.84 -30.13
CA ARG A 24 12.41 6.10 -28.80
C ARG A 24 13.36 7.31 -28.82
N ALA A 25 14.07 7.55 -29.91
CA ALA A 25 14.96 8.71 -30.05
C ALA A 25 14.18 10.03 -30.08
N ASN A 26 13.08 10.10 -30.84
CA ASN A 26 12.24 11.30 -30.95
C ASN A 26 11.46 11.65 -29.67
N LEU A 27 11.26 10.68 -28.77
CA LEU A 27 10.59 10.92 -27.48
C LEU A 27 11.56 11.50 -26.42
N LEU A 28 12.86 11.21 -26.54
CA LEU A 28 13.90 11.72 -25.64
C LEU A 28 14.34 13.15 -26.01
N ASP A 29 14.43 13.48 -27.30
CA ASP A 29 14.75 14.85 -27.75
C ASP A 29 13.64 15.86 -27.39
N ASN A 30 12.37 15.44 -27.47
CA ASN A 30 11.24 16.29 -27.05
C ASN A 30 11.10 16.45 -25.52
N MET A 31 11.71 15.57 -24.72
CA MET A 31 11.76 15.74 -23.27
C MET A 31 12.93 16.59 -22.79
N LEU A 32 14.07 16.60 -23.51
CA LEU A 32 15.25 17.41 -23.16
C LEU A 32 15.13 18.89 -23.55
N LEU A 33 14.29 19.23 -24.54
CA LEU A 33 13.99 20.63 -24.88
C LEU A 33 13.01 21.31 -23.90
N ARG A 34 12.28 20.53 -23.10
CA ARG A 34 11.28 21.05 -22.14
C ARG A 34 11.86 21.34 -20.75
N SER A 35 13.09 20.90 -20.46
CA SER A 35 13.77 21.14 -19.16
C SER A 35 14.74 22.33 -19.14
N SER A 36 14.98 22.99 -20.28
CA SER A 36 16.04 24.01 -20.40
C SER A 36 15.57 25.47 -20.26
N ALA A 37 14.33 25.73 -19.82
CA ALA A 37 13.79 27.09 -19.68
C ALA A 37 13.33 27.46 -18.25
N LYS A 38 13.74 26.72 -17.22
CA LYS A 38 13.51 27.09 -15.81
C LYS A 38 14.73 26.79 -14.96
N LEU A 39 15.74 27.66 -15.02
CA LEU A 39 16.80 27.78 -14.02
C LEU A 39 17.40 29.20 -14.10
N ASN A 40 17.65 29.78 -12.92
CA ASN A 40 18.10 31.16 -12.60
C ASN A 40 16.98 32.20 -12.73
N VAL A 41 16.52 32.83 -11.65
CA VAL A 41 17.30 33.58 -10.66
C VAL A 41 16.70 33.44 -9.25
N ASP A 42 17.52 33.04 -8.29
CA ASP A 42 17.29 33.28 -6.88
C ASP A 42 18.60 33.83 -6.29
N SER A 43 18.60 35.10 -5.84
CA SER A 43 19.42 35.55 -4.71
C SER A 43 19.18 37.03 -4.35
N ARG A 44 18.60 37.21 -3.14
CA ARG A 44 18.90 38.23 -2.10
C ARG A 44 18.65 39.71 -2.39
N LYS A 45 17.79 40.33 -1.57
CA LYS A 45 18.18 41.39 -0.61
C LYS A 45 17.05 41.78 0.35
N GLU A 46 17.49 42.28 1.50
CA GLU A 46 16.77 42.75 2.69
C GLU A 46 15.83 43.95 2.43
N ASP A 47 14.84 44.05 3.32
CA ASP A 47 14.10 45.23 3.81
C ASP A 47 14.07 46.51 2.97
N THR A 48 12.88 46.89 2.47
CA THR A 48 12.30 48.24 2.63
C THR A 48 10.90 48.33 2.00
N GLU A 49 9.96 48.95 2.72
CA GLU A 49 8.68 49.44 2.19
C GLU A 49 8.90 50.32 0.96
N SER A 50 8.20 50.03 -0.14
CA SER A 50 8.02 50.97 -1.24
C SER A 50 6.79 50.60 -2.08
N THR A 51 5.74 51.39 -1.91
CA THR A 51 4.55 51.47 -2.78
C THR A 51 4.97 51.88 -4.19
N ALA A 52 4.86 50.98 -5.16
CA ALA A 52 4.92 51.30 -6.59
C ALA A 52 3.50 51.24 -7.19
N PRO A 53 3.05 52.25 -7.94
CA PRO A 53 1.72 52.26 -8.56
C PRO A 53 1.68 51.32 -9.77
N ALA A 54 0.57 50.57 -9.91
CA ALA A 54 0.29 49.71 -11.05
C ALA A 54 0.26 50.52 -12.37
N PRO A 55 0.68 49.96 -13.51
CA PRO A 55 0.61 50.64 -14.80
C PRO A 55 -0.87 50.88 -15.19
N PRO A 56 -1.19 52.01 -15.85
CA PRO A 56 -2.56 52.33 -16.21
C PRO A 56 -3.11 51.31 -17.22
N GLN A 57 -4.27 50.73 -16.91
CA GLN A 57 -5.02 49.88 -17.84
C GLN A 57 -5.39 50.69 -19.08
N LYS A 58 -4.91 50.28 -20.26
CA LYS A 58 -5.21 50.93 -21.55
C LYS A 58 -6.67 50.64 -21.89
N MET A 59 -7.51 51.65 -21.86
CA MET A 59 -8.93 51.54 -22.21
C MET A 59 -9.07 51.77 -23.72
N LEU A 60 -9.69 50.82 -24.42
CA LEU A 60 -9.86 50.76 -25.86
C LEU A 60 -11.26 51.26 -26.24
N SER A 61 -11.35 52.13 -27.24
CA SER A 61 -12.63 52.56 -27.83
C SER A 61 -12.96 51.67 -29.02
N CYS A 62 -14.14 51.06 -29.09
CA CYS A 62 -14.57 50.22 -30.21
C CYS A 62 -15.83 50.75 -30.87
N TYR A 63 -16.03 50.40 -32.15
CA TYR A 63 -17.30 50.65 -32.82
C TYR A 63 -18.33 49.61 -32.39
N CYS A 64 -19.53 50.02 -32.01
CA CYS A 64 -20.63 49.10 -31.70
C CYS A 64 -21.80 49.32 -32.65
N HIS A 65 -22.39 48.22 -33.12
CA HIS A 65 -23.57 48.24 -33.98
C HIS A 65 -24.44 47.03 -33.64
N GLN A 66 -25.71 47.29 -33.30
CA GLN A 66 -26.69 46.33 -32.76
C GLN A 66 -26.32 45.68 -31.40
N HIS A 67 -25.04 45.66 -31.02
CA HIS A 67 -24.55 45.14 -29.73
C HIS A 67 -23.82 46.23 -28.93
N CYS A 68 -24.53 47.31 -28.62
CA CYS A 68 -24.00 48.45 -27.85
C CYS A 68 -24.41 48.35 -26.37
N PRO A 69 -23.45 48.47 -25.42
CA PRO A 69 -23.78 48.62 -24.00
C PRO A 69 -24.62 49.87 -23.72
N GLU A 70 -25.36 49.89 -22.60
CA GLU A 70 -26.24 51.02 -22.23
C GLU A 70 -25.48 52.35 -22.09
N ASP A 71 -24.20 52.29 -21.70
CA ASP A 71 -23.32 53.46 -21.52
C ASP A 71 -22.64 53.93 -22.83
N SER A 72 -23.04 53.38 -23.98
CA SER A 72 -22.47 53.75 -25.27
C SER A 72 -22.94 55.13 -25.74
N PHE A 73 -22.04 55.88 -26.38
CA PHE A 73 -22.37 57.16 -26.99
C PHE A 73 -21.90 57.19 -28.44
N ASN A 74 -22.79 57.57 -29.35
CA ASN A 74 -22.49 57.72 -30.79
C ASN A 74 -21.85 56.45 -31.41
N ASN A 75 -22.47 55.27 -31.19
CA ASN A 75 -22.00 53.96 -31.68
C ASN A 75 -20.57 53.60 -31.24
N THR A 76 -20.15 54.11 -30.08
CA THR A 76 -18.83 53.84 -29.49
C THR A 76 -19.01 53.25 -28.11
N CYS A 77 -18.29 52.17 -27.84
CA CYS A 77 -18.19 51.54 -26.53
C CYS A 77 -16.73 51.51 -26.07
N TRP A 78 -16.49 51.40 -24.76
CA TRP A 78 -15.15 51.36 -24.18
C TRP A 78 -14.92 50.07 -23.41
N THR A 79 -13.72 49.51 -23.51
CA THR A 79 -13.37 48.26 -22.82
C THR A 79 -11.89 48.18 -22.47
N ASP A 80 -11.57 47.42 -21.43
CA ASP A 80 -10.22 47.01 -21.10
C ASP A 80 -9.78 45.70 -21.81
N GLY A 81 -10.70 45.05 -22.54
CA GLY A 81 -10.48 43.80 -23.26
C GLY A 81 -10.39 43.97 -24.78
N TYR A 82 -11.35 43.42 -25.52
CA TYR A 82 -11.29 43.23 -26.96
C TYR A 82 -12.43 43.97 -27.69
N CYS A 83 -12.14 44.56 -28.84
CA CYS A 83 -13.17 44.90 -29.83
C CYS A 83 -13.50 43.68 -30.67
N PHE A 84 -14.75 43.49 -31.08
CA PHE A 84 -15.15 42.36 -31.93
C PHE A 84 -16.10 42.73 -33.06
N THR A 85 -16.14 41.87 -34.07
CA THR A 85 -17.15 41.82 -35.13
C THR A 85 -17.58 40.37 -35.35
N ILE A 86 -18.89 40.13 -35.42
CA ILE A 86 -19.52 38.81 -35.58
C ILE A 86 -20.37 38.82 -36.84
N ILE A 87 -20.34 37.71 -37.57
CA ILE A 87 -21.33 37.40 -38.62
C ILE A 87 -22.12 36.14 -38.23
N GLU A 88 -23.44 36.25 -38.27
CA GLU A 88 -24.38 35.17 -37.94
C GLU A 88 -25.47 35.09 -39.01
N GLU A 89 -26.00 33.90 -39.28
CA GLU A 89 -27.26 33.78 -40.03
C GLU A 89 -28.45 34.01 -39.11
N ASP A 90 -29.35 34.92 -39.51
CA ASP A 90 -30.62 35.14 -38.82
C ASP A 90 -31.62 34.00 -39.08
N GLU A 91 -32.80 34.06 -38.44
CA GLU A 91 -33.86 33.04 -38.60
C GLU A 91 -34.35 32.90 -40.06
N SER A 92 -34.08 33.89 -40.92
CA SER A 92 -34.40 33.87 -42.35
C SER A 92 -33.25 33.37 -43.24
N GLY A 93 -32.10 33.04 -42.65
CA GLY A 93 -30.90 32.56 -43.35
C GLY A 93 -30.07 33.67 -43.99
N LEU A 94 -30.31 34.93 -43.65
CA LEU A 94 -29.53 36.08 -44.15
C LEU A 94 -28.36 36.38 -43.20
N PRO A 95 -27.16 36.71 -43.72
CA PRO A 95 -26.03 37.11 -42.89
C PRO A 95 -26.27 38.47 -42.25
N VAL A 96 -26.24 38.52 -40.92
CA VAL A 96 -26.30 39.73 -40.11
C VAL A 96 -24.94 39.95 -39.45
N ILE A 97 -24.42 41.17 -39.55
CA ILE A 97 -23.14 41.57 -38.97
C ILE A 97 -23.40 42.46 -37.76
N THR A 98 -22.78 42.13 -36.64
CA THR A 98 -22.85 42.90 -35.39
C THR A 98 -21.45 43.16 -34.85
N SER A 99 -21.27 44.26 -34.13
CA SER A 99 -19.96 44.67 -33.58
C SER A 99 -20.12 45.27 -32.18
N GLY A 100 -19.10 45.14 -31.34
CA GLY A 100 -19.12 45.66 -29.97
C GLY A 100 -17.81 45.50 -29.19
N CYS A 101 -17.91 45.62 -27.86
CA CYS A 101 -16.81 45.54 -26.90
C CYS A 101 -16.95 44.34 -25.95
N LEU A 102 -15.85 43.68 -25.60
CA LEU A 102 -15.80 42.59 -24.61
C LEU A 102 -14.77 42.90 -23.52
N GLY A 103 -15.18 42.79 -22.24
CA GLY A 103 -14.29 42.96 -21.09
C GLY A 103 -13.20 41.90 -20.99
N LEU A 104 -12.15 42.19 -20.20
CA LEU A 104 -10.99 41.30 -20.04
C LEU A 104 -11.34 39.93 -19.41
N GLU A 105 -12.30 39.87 -18.48
CA GLU A 105 -12.76 38.60 -17.90
C GLU A 105 -13.68 37.83 -18.86
N GLY A 106 -13.22 36.67 -19.33
CA GLY A 106 -14.00 35.74 -20.15
C GLY A 106 -13.93 35.95 -21.67
N SER A 107 -13.28 37.02 -22.14
CA SER A 107 -13.11 37.33 -23.57
C SER A 107 -12.26 36.32 -24.33
N ASP A 108 -11.26 35.71 -23.69
CA ASP A 108 -10.36 34.70 -24.29
C ASP A 108 -11.13 33.43 -24.72
N PHE A 109 -12.28 33.14 -24.11
CA PHE A 109 -13.17 32.05 -24.53
C PHE A 109 -14.15 32.46 -25.64
N GLN A 110 -14.60 33.72 -25.65
CA GLN A 110 -15.55 34.23 -26.64
C GLN A 110 -14.88 34.49 -27.99
N CYS A 111 -13.63 34.96 -27.99
CA CYS A 111 -12.86 35.22 -29.21
C CYS A 111 -12.21 33.96 -29.82
N ARG A 112 -12.29 32.80 -29.16
CA ARG A 112 -11.76 31.51 -29.67
C ARG A 112 -12.79 30.61 -30.35
N ASP A 113 -13.93 31.18 -30.74
CA ASP A 113 -15.04 30.55 -31.47
C ASP A 113 -15.23 29.05 -31.20
N THR A 114 -16.01 28.72 -30.16
CA THR A 114 -16.41 27.32 -29.93
C THR A 114 -17.56 26.98 -30.89
N PRO A 115 -17.41 26.00 -31.80
CA PRO A 115 -18.46 25.70 -32.77
C PRO A 115 -19.72 25.22 -32.07
N ILE A 116 -20.77 26.05 -32.07
CA ILE A 116 -22.10 25.66 -31.59
C ILE A 116 -22.74 24.77 -32.66
N PRO A 117 -23.15 23.53 -32.33
CA PRO A 117 -23.87 22.69 -33.28
C PRO A 117 -25.17 23.41 -33.70
N HIS A 118 -25.39 23.54 -35.01
CA HIS A 118 -26.61 24.07 -35.66
C HIS A 118 -26.72 25.58 -35.92
N GLN A 119 -25.67 26.39 -35.71
CA GLN A 119 -25.68 27.82 -36.11
C GLN A 119 -24.40 28.19 -36.89
N ARG A 120 -24.54 28.77 -38.09
CA ARG A 120 -23.40 29.30 -38.86
C ARG A 120 -23.06 30.68 -38.32
N ARG A 121 -22.00 30.72 -37.52
CA ARG A 121 -21.50 31.92 -36.83
C ARG A 121 -19.99 31.98 -36.97
N SER A 122 -19.43 33.18 -37.04
CA SER A 122 -18.00 33.42 -36.92
C SER A 122 -17.75 34.77 -36.23
N ILE A 123 -16.79 34.78 -35.30
CA ILE A 123 -16.38 35.97 -34.55
C ILE A 123 -14.89 36.24 -34.77
N GLU A 124 -14.54 37.50 -34.99
CA GLU A 124 -13.17 37.99 -34.95
C GLU A 124 -13.03 39.10 -33.91
N CYS A 125 -11.88 39.12 -33.23
CA CYS A 125 -11.58 40.09 -32.17
C CYS A 125 -10.19 40.73 -32.39
N CYS A 126 -10.03 41.97 -31.92
CA CYS A 126 -8.77 42.73 -32.00
C CYS A 126 -8.56 43.59 -30.73
N THR A 127 -7.30 43.95 -30.47
CA THR A 127 -6.88 44.77 -29.31
C THR A 127 -5.86 45.85 -29.67
N ASP A 128 -5.55 46.00 -30.96
CA ASP A 128 -4.34 46.69 -31.39
C ASP A 128 -4.45 48.22 -31.21
N GLU A 129 -5.54 48.80 -31.71
CA GLU A 129 -5.81 50.25 -31.70
C GLU A 129 -7.31 50.56 -31.53
N ASP A 130 -7.63 51.80 -31.16
CA ASP A 130 -9.02 52.26 -31.06
C ASP A 130 -9.74 52.07 -32.41
N PHE A 131 -10.96 51.54 -32.36
CA PHE A 131 -11.82 51.21 -33.49
C PHE A 131 -11.29 50.11 -34.43
N CYS A 132 -10.35 49.28 -33.99
CA CYS A 132 -9.78 48.19 -34.80
C CYS A 132 -10.83 47.23 -35.39
N ASN A 133 -12.01 47.11 -34.76
CA ASN A 133 -13.06 46.21 -35.24
C ASN A 133 -13.80 46.69 -36.50
N ARG A 134 -13.52 47.91 -36.97
CA ARG A 134 -14.04 48.40 -38.27
C ARG A 134 -13.41 47.69 -39.47
N ASP A 135 -12.18 47.19 -39.30
CA ASP A 135 -11.42 46.53 -40.34
C ASP A 135 -11.54 45.00 -40.28
N LEU A 136 -12.32 44.47 -39.33
CA LEU A 136 -12.61 43.04 -39.21
C LEU A 136 -13.72 42.63 -40.19
N HIS A 137 -13.46 41.56 -40.93
CA HIS A 137 -14.36 41.05 -41.97
C HIS A 137 -14.52 39.52 -41.87
N PRO A 138 -15.16 39.02 -40.80
CA PRO A 138 -15.40 37.59 -40.64
C PRO A 138 -16.30 37.06 -41.76
N THR A 139 -16.10 35.81 -42.17
CA THR A 139 -16.88 35.15 -43.23
C THR A 139 -17.58 33.91 -42.71
N LEU A 140 -18.81 33.64 -43.18
CA LEU A 140 -19.58 32.47 -42.75
C LEU A 140 -18.91 31.17 -43.20
N PRO A 141 -18.73 30.17 -42.31
CA PRO A 141 -18.08 28.90 -42.65
C PRO A 141 -18.89 28.12 -43.70
N PRO A 142 -18.26 27.38 -44.63
CA PRO A 142 -18.94 26.73 -45.76
C PRO A 142 -19.98 25.69 -45.33
N ILE A 143 -21.09 25.58 -46.07
CA ILE A 143 -22.16 24.61 -45.83
C ILE A 143 -21.62 23.18 -46.06
N LYS A 144 -21.51 22.38 -44.98
CA LYS A 144 -21.20 20.95 -45.10
C LYS A 144 -22.48 20.18 -45.42
N ASN A 145 -22.70 19.86 -46.71
CA ASN A 145 -23.73 18.91 -47.12
C ASN A 145 -23.41 17.53 -46.54
N LYS A 146 -24.30 17.04 -45.67
CA LYS A 146 -24.13 15.84 -44.87
C LYS A 146 -24.78 14.62 -45.52
N ASP A 147 -24.60 14.45 -46.82
CA ASP A 147 -25.08 13.28 -47.54
C ASP A 147 -23.94 12.75 -48.41
N PHE A 148 -23.32 11.62 -48.01
CA PHE A 148 -22.96 10.47 -48.86
C PHE A 148 -21.86 9.51 -48.32
N VAL A 149 -21.22 9.72 -47.14
CA VAL A 149 -20.08 8.82 -46.76
C VAL A 149 -20.15 8.16 -45.35
N ASP A 150 -21.02 8.60 -44.44
CA ASP A 150 -20.86 8.24 -43.01
C ASP A 150 -21.34 6.81 -42.61
N GLY A 151 -22.16 6.15 -43.43
CA GLY A 151 -22.69 4.81 -43.10
C GLY A 151 -21.69 3.67 -43.29
N SER A 152 -20.81 3.75 -44.29
CA SER A 152 -19.93 2.64 -44.69
C SER A 152 -18.76 2.46 -43.72
N ILE A 153 -18.19 3.55 -43.22
CA ILE A 153 -16.97 3.52 -42.40
C ILE A 153 -17.25 2.93 -41.00
N HIS A 154 -18.38 3.29 -40.38
CA HIS A 154 -18.74 2.76 -39.07
C HIS A 154 -19.08 1.27 -39.09
N TYR A 155 -19.75 0.78 -40.14
CA TYR A 155 -20.00 -0.65 -40.32
C TYR A 155 -18.70 -1.43 -40.53
N MET A 156 -17.78 -0.92 -41.34
CA MET A 156 -16.48 -1.57 -41.56
C MET A 156 -15.62 -1.55 -40.28
N ALA A 157 -15.60 -0.45 -39.53
CA ALA A 157 -14.89 -0.35 -38.25
C ALA A 157 -15.44 -1.31 -37.20
N LEU A 158 -16.77 -1.47 -37.14
CA LEU A 158 -17.42 -2.40 -36.21
C LEU A 158 -17.12 -3.86 -36.57
N LEU A 159 -17.14 -4.21 -37.86
CA LEU A 159 -16.75 -5.54 -38.34
C LEU A 159 -15.28 -5.87 -38.03
N ILE A 160 -14.37 -4.91 -38.23
CA ILE A 160 -12.94 -5.08 -37.89
C ILE A 160 -12.76 -5.23 -36.37
N SER A 161 -13.46 -4.42 -35.56
CA SER A 161 -13.38 -4.51 -34.10
C SER A 161 -13.88 -5.86 -33.58
N VAL A 162 -15.03 -6.33 -34.06
CA VAL A 162 -15.62 -7.61 -33.64
C VAL A 162 -14.73 -8.79 -34.05
N THR A 163 -14.14 -8.75 -35.26
CA THR A 163 -13.23 -9.80 -35.73
C THR A 163 -11.93 -9.84 -34.92
N VAL A 164 -11.32 -8.69 -34.62
CA VAL A 164 -10.13 -8.59 -33.78
C VAL A 164 -10.42 -9.09 -32.36
N CYS A 165 -11.52 -8.66 -31.74
CA CYS A 165 -11.93 -9.13 -30.42
C CYS A 165 -12.18 -10.63 -30.39
N SER A 166 -12.80 -11.19 -31.44
CA SER A 166 -13.04 -12.63 -31.55
C SER A 166 -11.75 -13.44 -31.69
N ILE A 167 -10.78 -12.92 -32.45
CA ILE A 167 -9.45 -13.55 -32.59
C ILE A 167 -8.69 -13.50 -31.26
N ILE A 168 -8.71 -12.36 -30.55
CA ILE A 168 -8.09 -12.23 -29.23
C ILE A 168 -8.74 -13.19 -28.24
N LEU A 169 -10.08 -13.30 -28.23
CA LEU A 169 -10.80 -14.25 -27.39
C LEU A 169 -10.40 -15.69 -27.71
N ALA A 170 -10.32 -16.05 -28.99
CA ALA A 170 -9.89 -17.38 -29.41
C ALA A 170 -8.44 -17.67 -28.97
N VAL A 171 -7.53 -16.71 -29.08
CA VAL A 171 -6.14 -16.85 -28.60
C VAL A 171 -6.10 -17.01 -27.08
N ILE A 172 -6.91 -16.26 -26.33
CA ILE A 172 -7.02 -16.41 -24.87
C ILE A 172 -7.58 -17.79 -24.53
N LEU A 173 -8.63 -18.26 -25.20
CA LEU A 173 -9.22 -19.57 -24.98
C LEU A 173 -8.24 -20.70 -25.33
N ILE A 174 -7.49 -20.56 -26.43
CA ILE A 174 -6.43 -21.49 -26.81
C ILE A 174 -5.30 -21.47 -25.78
N PHE A 175 -4.88 -20.29 -25.29
CA PHE A 175 -3.88 -20.17 -24.24
C PHE A 175 -4.37 -20.79 -22.93
N CYS A 176 -5.62 -20.54 -22.53
CA CYS A 176 -6.27 -21.15 -21.37
C CYS A 176 -6.39 -22.66 -21.53
N TYR A 177 -6.77 -23.15 -22.72
CA TYR A 177 -6.84 -24.57 -23.04
C TYR A 177 -5.45 -25.22 -22.99
N PHE A 178 -4.42 -24.57 -23.54
CA PHE A 178 -3.04 -25.06 -23.43
C PHE A 178 -2.52 -24.97 -21.99
N ARG A 179 -2.92 -23.97 -21.20
CA ARG A 179 -2.59 -23.91 -19.77
C ARG A 179 -3.28 -25.01 -18.99
N TYR A 180 -4.57 -25.25 -19.24
CA TYR A 180 -5.38 -26.32 -18.66
C TYR A 180 -4.82 -27.69 -19.04
N LYS A 181 -4.59 -27.93 -20.33
CA LYS A 181 -3.98 -29.16 -20.85
C LYS A 181 -2.53 -29.32 -20.40
N ARG A 182 -1.77 -28.24 -20.18
CA ARG A 182 -0.43 -28.30 -19.55
C ARG A 182 -0.52 -28.52 -18.04
N GLN A 183 -1.66 -28.21 -17.40
CA GLN A 183 -1.96 -28.56 -16.02
C GLN A 183 -2.34 -30.04 -15.89
N GLU A 184 -3.07 -30.60 -16.88
CA GLU A 184 -3.42 -32.02 -16.99
C GLU A 184 -2.25 -32.90 -17.49
N ALA A 185 -1.45 -32.39 -18.42
CA ALA A 185 -0.27 -33.03 -19.01
C ALA A 185 1.03 -32.67 -18.28
N ARG A 186 0.96 -31.89 -17.18
CA ARG A 186 1.95 -32.08 -16.11
C ARG A 186 1.77 -33.53 -15.70
N PRO A 187 2.79 -34.39 -15.84
CA PRO A 187 2.66 -35.73 -15.33
C PRO A 187 2.23 -35.59 -13.87
N ARG A 188 1.15 -36.28 -13.48
CA ARG A 188 1.19 -36.94 -12.17
C ARG A 188 2.45 -37.80 -12.26
N TYR A 189 3.58 -37.23 -11.87
CA TYR A 189 4.75 -38.01 -11.59
C TYR A 189 4.40 -38.72 -10.29
N SER A 190 3.62 -39.79 -10.43
CA SER A 190 3.67 -40.90 -9.52
C SER A 190 5.11 -41.37 -9.57
N ILE A 191 5.93 -40.87 -8.64
CA ILE A 191 7.05 -41.66 -8.15
C ILE A 191 6.38 -42.87 -7.52
N GLY A 192 6.20 -43.90 -8.35
CA GLY A 192 6.17 -45.26 -7.84
C GLY A 192 7.55 -45.49 -7.24
N LEU A 193 7.59 -45.58 -5.91
CA LEU A 193 8.49 -46.39 -5.12
C LEU A 193 9.91 -46.56 -5.70
N GLU A 194 10.79 -45.61 -5.40
CA GLU A 194 11.99 -46.01 -4.69
C GLU A 194 11.82 -45.53 -3.26
N GLN A 195 11.47 -46.51 -2.43
CA GLN A 195 11.39 -46.46 -1.00
C GLN A 195 12.82 -46.25 -0.47
N ASP A 196 13.31 -45.01 -0.51
CA ASP A 196 14.43 -44.64 0.35
C ASP A 196 13.82 -44.33 1.72
N GLU A 197 13.87 -45.37 2.56
CA GLU A 197 13.55 -45.40 3.97
C GLU A 197 14.18 -44.20 4.70
N THR A 198 13.51 -43.04 4.67
CA THR A 198 13.68 -42.03 5.72
C THR A 198 12.79 -42.45 6.87
N TYR A 199 13.21 -43.55 7.49
CA TYR A 199 12.76 -44.03 8.79
C TYR A 199 12.82 -42.84 9.75
N ILE A 200 11.67 -42.24 10.03
CA ILE A 200 11.43 -41.72 11.37
C ILE A 200 11.49 -42.97 12.24
N PRO A 201 12.43 -43.11 13.19
CA PRO A 201 12.29 -44.13 14.22
C PRO A 201 10.87 -43.98 14.80
N PRO A 202 10.02 -45.02 14.80
CA PRO A 202 8.64 -44.88 15.26
C PRO A 202 8.64 -44.24 16.64
N GLY A 203 8.19 -42.98 16.73
CA GLY A 203 8.22 -42.18 17.95
C GLY A 203 8.80 -40.77 17.86
N GLU A 204 9.55 -40.38 16.81
CA GLU A 204 10.13 -39.02 16.72
C GLU A 204 9.23 -38.02 15.96
N SER A 205 8.73 -37.01 16.68
CA SER A 205 7.99 -35.88 16.10
C SER A 205 8.94 -34.78 15.61
N LEU A 206 8.44 -33.89 14.73
CA LEU A 206 9.14 -32.67 14.31
C LEU A 206 9.61 -31.83 15.53
N LYS A 207 8.81 -31.82 16.59
CA LYS A 207 9.13 -31.14 17.83
C LYS A 207 10.36 -31.74 18.50
N ASP A 208 10.46 -33.07 18.51
CA ASP A 208 11.59 -33.79 19.12
C ASP A 208 12.89 -33.53 18.36
N LEU A 209 12.86 -33.48 17.03
CA LEU A 209 14.04 -33.13 16.21
C LEU A 209 14.54 -31.70 16.50
N ILE A 210 13.61 -30.76 16.68
CA ILE A 210 13.95 -29.37 17.03
C ILE A 210 14.55 -29.33 18.44
N GLU A 211 13.95 -30.03 19.42
CA GLU A 211 14.43 -30.08 20.81
C GLU A 211 15.83 -30.72 20.90
N GLN A 212 16.06 -31.85 20.23
CA GLN A 212 17.37 -32.52 20.17
C GLN A 212 18.47 -31.61 19.58
N SER A 213 18.17 -30.91 18.49
CA SER A 213 19.14 -30.00 17.84
C SER A 213 19.48 -28.76 18.68
N GLN A 214 18.56 -28.32 19.55
CA GLN A 214 18.73 -27.13 20.38
C GLN A 214 19.60 -27.37 21.61
N SER A 215 19.67 -28.60 22.11
CA SER A 215 20.62 -28.97 23.19
C SER A 215 22.09 -28.72 22.81
N SER A 216 22.40 -28.55 21.52
CA SER A 216 23.74 -28.20 21.02
C SER A 216 24.07 -26.69 21.05
N GLY A 217 23.14 -25.82 21.47
CA GLY A 217 23.45 -24.47 21.99
C GLY A 217 23.93 -23.39 21.00
N SER A 218 23.58 -23.45 19.71
CA SER A 218 24.08 -22.50 18.70
C SER A 218 23.04 -21.61 18.00
N GLY A 219 21.73 -21.78 18.25
CA GLY A 219 20.67 -20.93 17.68
C GLY A 219 19.29 -21.59 17.74
N SER A 220 18.25 -20.85 17.34
CA SER A 220 16.88 -21.41 17.21
C SER A 220 16.72 -22.11 15.86
N GLY A 221 16.02 -23.25 15.83
CA GLY A 221 15.77 -24.05 14.61
C GLY A 221 16.73 -25.24 14.42
N LEU A 222 16.67 -25.89 13.26
CA LEU A 222 17.49 -27.08 12.93
C LEU A 222 18.94 -26.73 12.54
N PRO A 223 19.89 -27.67 12.53
CA PRO A 223 21.27 -27.42 12.11
C PRO A 223 21.38 -27.01 10.62
N LEU A 224 22.35 -26.17 10.26
CA LEU A 224 22.50 -25.57 8.92
C LEU A 224 22.49 -26.60 7.76
N LEU A 225 23.14 -27.75 7.94
CA LEU A 225 23.16 -28.80 6.90
C LEU A 225 21.78 -29.40 6.66
N VAL A 226 20.98 -29.57 7.73
CA VAL A 226 19.61 -30.03 7.63
C VAL A 226 18.76 -28.94 6.97
N GLN A 227 18.92 -27.67 7.37
CA GLN A 227 18.17 -26.53 6.83
C GLN A 227 18.21 -26.45 5.30
N ARG A 228 19.38 -26.67 4.67
CA ARG A 228 19.61 -26.57 3.21
C ARG A 228 18.94 -27.66 2.35
N THR A 229 18.20 -28.58 2.96
CA THR A 229 17.53 -29.68 2.25
C THR A 229 16.02 -29.73 2.47
N ILE A 230 15.48 -28.90 3.36
CA ILE A 230 14.09 -28.97 3.80
C ILE A 230 13.13 -28.52 2.70
N ALA A 231 13.45 -27.45 1.95
CA ALA A 231 12.55 -26.92 0.92
C ALA A 231 12.29 -27.92 -0.23
N LYS A 232 13.21 -28.88 -0.46
CA LYS A 232 13.01 -29.97 -1.42
C LYS A 232 11.99 -31.00 -0.93
N GLN A 233 11.92 -31.21 0.37
CA GLN A 233 11.04 -32.19 1.02
C GLN A 233 9.65 -31.62 1.37
N ILE A 234 9.49 -30.29 1.37
CA ILE A 234 8.20 -29.66 1.64
C ILE A 234 7.26 -29.80 0.44
N GLN A 235 6.07 -30.31 0.71
CA GLN A 235 4.92 -30.24 -0.20
C GLN A 235 4.11 -28.99 0.11
N MET A 236 4.05 -28.03 -0.83
CA MET A 236 3.19 -26.85 -0.72
C MET A 236 1.73 -27.27 -0.94
N VAL A 237 0.82 -26.92 -0.03
CA VAL A 237 -0.58 -27.38 -0.07
C VAL A 237 -1.55 -26.25 -0.41
N LYS A 238 -1.57 -25.17 0.37
CA LYS A 238 -2.52 -24.07 0.22
C LYS A 238 -1.87 -22.73 0.54
N GLN A 239 -2.10 -21.72 -0.29
CA GLN A 239 -1.77 -20.34 0.07
C GLN A 239 -2.71 -19.87 1.20
N ILE A 240 -2.13 -19.44 2.32
CA ILE A 240 -2.86 -18.99 3.51
C ILE A 240 -2.76 -17.48 3.73
N GLY A 241 -1.84 -16.79 3.06
CA GLY A 241 -1.73 -15.35 3.13
C GLY A 241 -0.87 -14.76 2.02
N LYS A 242 -0.99 -13.44 1.85
CA LYS A 242 -0.13 -12.62 1.01
C LYS A 242 0.28 -11.40 1.82
N GLY A 243 1.58 -11.23 2.02
CA GLY A 243 2.17 -10.11 2.76
C GLY A 243 2.87 -9.13 1.82
N ARG A 244 3.55 -8.14 2.42
CA ARG A 244 4.33 -7.13 1.70
C ARG A 244 5.46 -7.74 0.87
N TYR A 245 6.16 -8.72 1.43
CA TYR A 245 7.42 -9.26 0.89
C TYR A 245 7.26 -10.59 0.13
N GLY A 246 6.06 -11.16 0.12
CA GLY A 246 5.86 -12.49 -0.42
C GLY A 246 4.54 -13.14 0.00
N GLU A 247 4.47 -14.44 -0.23
CA GLU A 247 3.28 -15.25 0.02
C GLU A 247 3.52 -16.22 1.17
N VAL A 248 2.49 -16.49 1.95
CA VAL A 248 2.54 -17.49 3.02
C VAL A 248 1.69 -18.69 2.61
N TRP A 249 2.30 -19.87 2.69
CA TRP A 249 1.68 -21.13 2.32
C TRP A 249 1.65 -22.08 3.52
N MET A 250 0.57 -22.84 3.65
CA MET A 250 0.59 -24.07 4.43
C MET A 250 1.22 -25.16 3.57
N GLY A 251 2.27 -25.77 4.09
CA GLY A 251 2.94 -26.93 3.53
C GLY A 251 2.87 -28.13 4.46
N LYS A 252 3.29 -29.28 3.94
CA LYS A 252 3.53 -30.48 4.73
C LYS A 252 5.00 -30.87 4.66
N TRP A 253 5.61 -31.10 5.81
CA TRP A 253 6.95 -31.66 5.93
C TRP A 253 6.91 -32.87 6.84
N ARG A 254 7.29 -34.05 6.31
CA ARG A 254 7.23 -35.33 7.05
C ARG A 254 5.86 -35.61 7.70
N GLY A 255 4.78 -35.28 7.00
CA GLY A 255 3.39 -35.44 7.47
C GLY A 255 2.86 -34.30 8.34
N GLU A 256 3.75 -33.50 8.96
CA GLU A 256 3.38 -32.36 9.82
C GLU A 256 3.09 -31.08 9.02
N LYS A 257 2.13 -30.27 9.51
CA LYS A 257 1.79 -28.99 8.87
C LYS A 257 2.81 -27.93 9.26
N VAL A 258 3.34 -27.22 8.27
CA VAL A 258 4.28 -26.10 8.44
C VAL A 258 3.78 -24.86 7.69
N ALA A 259 4.14 -23.68 8.17
CA ALA A 259 3.91 -22.42 7.47
C ALA A 259 5.20 -22.01 6.74
N VAL A 260 5.09 -21.73 5.44
CA VAL A 260 6.22 -21.40 4.56
C VAL A 260 5.97 -20.02 3.96
N LYS A 261 6.75 -19.04 4.41
CA LYS A 261 6.78 -17.71 3.80
C LYS A 261 7.79 -17.73 2.65
N VAL A 262 7.29 -17.50 1.44
CA VAL A 262 8.04 -17.53 0.19
C VAL A 262 8.27 -16.10 -0.25
N PHE A 263 9.55 -15.69 -0.29
CA PHE A 263 9.96 -14.37 -0.73
C PHE A 263 10.39 -14.39 -2.19
N PHE A 264 10.15 -13.28 -2.87
CA PHE A 264 10.75 -13.01 -4.17
C PHE A 264 12.24 -12.71 -4.00
N THR A 265 13.06 -12.99 -5.02
CA THR A 265 14.50 -12.69 -4.97
C THR A 265 14.80 -11.20 -4.82
N THR A 266 13.89 -10.33 -5.25
CA THR A 266 13.98 -8.87 -5.02
C THR A 266 13.87 -8.50 -3.54
N GLU A 267 13.36 -9.40 -2.70
CA GLU A 267 13.14 -9.20 -1.26
C GLU A 267 14.14 -10.00 -0.40
N GLU A 268 15.32 -10.33 -0.96
CA GLU A 268 16.36 -11.10 -0.26
C GLU A 268 16.80 -10.44 1.05
N ALA A 269 16.95 -9.11 1.08
CA ALA A 269 17.30 -8.38 2.31
C ALA A 269 16.23 -8.54 3.41
N SER A 270 14.95 -8.58 3.03
CA SER A 270 13.83 -8.80 3.93
C SER A 270 13.83 -10.23 4.49
N TRP A 271 14.08 -11.23 3.63
CA TRP A 271 14.22 -12.64 4.03
C TRP A 271 15.42 -12.87 4.96
N PHE A 272 16.58 -12.29 4.62
CA PHE A 272 17.80 -12.41 5.40
C PHE A 272 17.60 -11.83 6.80
N ARG A 273 17.10 -10.60 6.88
CA ARG A 273 16.80 -9.92 8.15
C ARG A 273 15.85 -10.76 9.00
N GLU A 274 14.71 -11.19 8.46
CA GLU A 274 13.72 -11.95 9.24
C GLU A 274 14.31 -13.29 9.73
N THR A 275 15.07 -13.98 8.88
CA THR A 275 15.76 -15.23 9.24
C THR A 275 16.78 -14.99 10.37
N GLU A 276 17.58 -13.94 10.27
CA GLU A 276 18.60 -13.58 11.26
C GLU A 276 18.00 -13.19 12.62
N ILE A 277 16.83 -12.53 12.63
CA ILE A 277 16.10 -12.27 13.87
C ILE A 277 15.62 -13.60 14.48
N TYR A 278 14.98 -14.47 13.72
CA TYR A 278 14.49 -15.76 14.23
C TYR A 278 15.59 -16.68 14.73
N GLN A 279 16.76 -16.67 14.09
CA GLN A 279 17.91 -17.50 14.47
C GLN A 279 18.69 -16.97 15.70
N THR A 280 18.31 -15.80 16.22
CA THR A 280 18.93 -15.22 17.43
C THR A 280 18.96 -16.23 18.57
N VAL A 281 20.06 -16.22 19.33
CA VAL A 281 20.26 -17.11 20.48
C VAL A 281 19.22 -16.81 21.56
N LEU A 282 18.67 -17.85 22.19
CA LEU A 282 17.59 -17.76 23.18
C LEU A 282 16.33 -17.03 22.68
N MET A 283 16.12 -16.94 21.36
CA MET A 283 14.95 -16.30 20.77
C MET A 283 13.67 -17.14 20.93
N ARG A 284 13.78 -18.48 20.89
CA ARG A 284 12.65 -19.39 21.03
C ARG A 284 11.95 -19.22 22.37
N HIS A 285 10.64 -19.00 22.33
CA HIS A 285 9.78 -18.83 23.50
C HIS A 285 8.38 -19.29 23.12
N GLU A 286 7.57 -19.75 24.09
CA GLU A 286 6.24 -20.28 23.80
C GLU A 286 5.31 -19.26 23.12
N ASN A 287 5.52 -17.97 23.32
CA ASN A 287 4.73 -16.90 22.70
C ASN A 287 5.48 -16.15 21.59
N ILE A 288 6.50 -16.78 20.99
CA ILE A 288 7.12 -16.36 19.72
C ILE A 288 6.93 -17.50 18.72
N LEU A 289 6.65 -17.17 17.46
CA LEU A 289 6.44 -18.15 16.42
C LEU A 289 7.67 -19.06 16.29
N GLY A 290 7.43 -20.37 16.31
CA GLY A 290 8.49 -21.37 16.24
C GLY A 290 9.14 -21.38 14.86
N PHE A 291 10.36 -20.85 14.78
CA PHE A 291 11.22 -21.00 13.61
C PHE A 291 11.71 -22.46 13.50
N ILE A 292 11.68 -22.99 12.28
CA ILE A 292 12.15 -24.34 11.96
C ILE A 292 13.43 -24.23 11.12
N ALA A 293 13.36 -23.52 9.99
CA ALA A 293 14.45 -23.40 9.03
C ALA A 293 14.27 -22.23 8.06
N ALA A 294 15.35 -21.85 7.40
CA ALA A 294 15.32 -21.04 6.19
C ALA A 294 16.10 -21.77 5.10
N ASP A 295 15.59 -21.76 3.87
CA ASP A 295 16.16 -22.55 2.77
C ASP A 295 15.89 -21.89 1.41
N ILE A 296 16.61 -22.29 0.38
CA ILE A 296 16.54 -21.73 -0.96
C ILE A 296 16.16 -22.82 -1.95
N LYS A 297 15.07 -22.61 -2.69
CA LYS A 297 14.57 -23.55 -3.70
C LYS A 297 14.73 -22.97 -5.09
N GLY A 298 15.61 -23.58 -5.88
CA GLY A 298 15.71 -23.31 -7.32
C GLY A 298 14.67 -24.12 -8.10
N THR A 299 13.88 -23.48 -8.95
CA THR A 299 12.94 -24.16 -9.86
C THR A 299 13.40 -24.11 -11.33
N GLY A 300 14.70 -23.91 -11.54
CA GLY A 300 15.34 -23.77 -12.85
C GLY A 300 15.16 -22.41 -13.52
N SER A 301 13.98 -21.79 -13.39
CA SER A 301 13.65 -20.50 -14.03
C SER A 301 13.55 -19.32 -13.04
N TRP A 302 13.45 -19.59 -11.75
CA TRP A 302 13.56 -18.58 -10.68
C TRP A 302 13.91 -19.25 -9.35
N THR A 303 14.52 -18.46 -8.47
CA THR A 303 14.89 -18.83 -7.10
C THR A 303 13.79 -18.38 -6.14
N GLN A 304 13.47 -19.21 -5.16
CA GLN A 304 12.54 -18.87 -4.09
C GLN A 304 13.25 -18.98 -2.74
N LEU A 305 13.11 -17.97 -1.89
CA LEU A 305 13.67 -17.96 -0.54
C LEU A 305 12.56 -18.34 0.43
N TYR A 306 12.75 -19.41 1.19
CA TYR A 306 11.77 -19.96 2.12
C TYR A 306 12.16 -19.63 3.55
N LEU A 307 11.17 -19.20 4.33
CA LEU A 307 11.22 -19.13 5.79
C LEU A 307 10.13 -20.07 6.32
N ILE A 308 10.55 -21.10 7.06
CA ILE A 308 9.70 -22.23 7.48
C ILE A 308 9.50 -22.16 8.98
N THR A 309 8.24 -22.19 9.39
CA THR A 309 7.78 -21.99 10.78
C THR A 309 6.67 -22.97 11.14
N ASP A 310 6.36 -23.07 12.43
CA ASP A 310 5.20 -23.80 12.92
C ASP A 310 3.90 -23.28 12.27
N TYR A 311 3.01 -24.18 11.87
CA TYR A 311 1.69 -23.81 11.39
C TYR A 311 0.68 -23.73 12.54
N HIS A 312 -0.12 -22.66 12.57
CA HIS A 312 -1.21 -22.48 13.53
C HIS A 312 -2.55 -22.36 12.81
N GLU A 313 -3.44 -23.33 13.06
CA GLU A 313 -4.70 -23.50 12.32
C GLU A 313 -5.74 -22.41 12.58
N ASN A 314 -5.71 -21.80 13.77
CA ASN A 314 -6.58 -20.68 14.13
C ASN A 314 -6.17 -19.36 13.43
N GLY A 315 -5.07 -19.36 12.69
CA GLY A 315 -4.60 -18.20 11.93
C GLY A 315 -4.17 -17.04 12.82
N SER A 316 -4.33 -15.82 12.31
CA SER A 316 -3.98 -14.61 13.05
C SER A 316 -5.02 -14.27 14.11
N LEU A 317 -4.63 -13.48 15.11
CA LEU A 317 -5.53 -12.93 16.12
C LEU A 317 -6.62 -12.07 15.44
N TYR A 318 -6.29 -11.39 14.34
CA TYR A 318 -7.26 -10.71 13.48
C TYR A 318 -8.36 -11.67 12.97
N ASP A 319 -7.97 -12.83 12.41
CA ASP A 319 -8.92 -13.82 11.87
C ASP A 319 -9.74 -14.48 12.99
N TYR A 320 -9.08 -14.76 14.11
CA TYR A 320 -9.69 -15.38 15.28
C TYR A 320 -10.75 -14.46 15.91
N LEU A 321 -10.45 -13.19 16.11
CA LEU A 321 -11.37 -12.21 16.70
C LEU A 321 -12.58 -11.91 15.81
N LYS A 322 -12.45 -12.03 14.48
CA LYS A 322 -13.58 -11.90 13.54
C LYS A 322 -14.58 -13.05 13.63
N SER A 323 -14.09 -14.25 13.92
CA SER A 323 -14.89 -15.48 13.89
C SER A 323 -15.33 -15.97 15.27
N THR A 324 -14.68 -15.48 16.34
CA THR A 324 -14.83 -16.00 17.69
C THR A 324 -15.24 -14.90 18.67
N THR A 325 -16.08 -15.28 19.63
CA THR A 325 -16.43 -14.48 20.81
C THR A 325 -15.64 -14.98 22.01
N LEU A 326 -15.24 -14.08 22.89
CA LEU A 326 -14.41 -14.40 24.05
C LEU A 326 -15.22 -14.27 25.34
N ASP A 327 -14.93 -15.15 26.29
CA ASP A 327 -15.20 -14.89 27.71
C ASP A 327 -14.00 -14.18 28.34
N THR A 328 -14.13 -13.78 29.61
CA THR A 328 -13.07 -13.10 30.37
C THR A 328 -11.78 -13.93 30.39
N LYS A 329 -11.90 -15.26 30.51
CA LYS A 329 -10.75 -16.17 30.55
C LYS A 329 -9.98 -16.19 29.24
N ALA A 330 -10.67 -16.35 28.11
CA ALA A 330 -10.05 -16.33 26.79
C ALA A 330 -9.44 -14.96 26.49
N MET A 331 -10.12 -13.86 26.83
CA MET A 331 -9.59 -12.50 26.69
C MET A 331 -8.25 -12.34 27.43
N LEU A 332 -8.21 -12.69 28.73
CA LEU A 332 -7.00 -12.60 29.54
C LEU A 332 -5.91 -13.52 29.04
N LYS A 333 -6.24 -14.74 28.60
CA LYS A 333 -5.28 -15.70 28.06
C LYS A 333 -4.61 -15.19 26.78
N LEU A 334 -5.38 -14.66 25.83
CA LEU A 334 -4.86 -14.07 24.59
C LEU A 334 -3.99 -12.84 24.87
N ALA A 335 -4.44 -11.93 25.75
CA ALA A 335 -3.69 -10.73 26.13
C ALA A 335 -2.38 -11.10 26.84
N TYR A 336 -2.44 -11.99 27.84
CA TYR A 336 -1.29 -12.39 28.67
C TYR A 336 -0.22 -13.11 27.86
N SER A 337 -0.62 -14.06 27.02
CA SER A 337 0.32 -14.78 26.15
C SER A 337 0.96 -13.85 25.12
N SER A 338 0.19 -12.95 24.50
CA SER A 338 0.73 -11.97 23.56
C SER A 338 1.77 -11.05 24.22
N VAL A 339 1.47 -10.49 25.39
CA VAL A 339 2.45 -9.63 26.09
C VAL A 339 3.62 -10.42 26.64
N SER A 340 3.45 -11.70 26.96
CA SER A 340 4.56 -12.56 27.40
C SER A 340 5.59 -12.75 26.28
N GLY A 341 5.13 -12.91 25.03
CA GLY A 341 6.00 -12.89 23.86
C GLY A 341 6.70 -11.55 23.67
N LEU A 342 5.95 -10.44 23.79
CA LEU A 342 6.51 -9.11 23.63
C LEU A 342 7.55 -8.78 24.71
N CYS A 343 7.27 -9.17 25.96
CA CYS A 343 8.20 -9.05 27.07
C CYS A 343 9.48 -9.83 26.82
N HIS A 344 9.39 -11.04 26.25
CA HIS A 344 10.56 -11.84 25.87
C HIS A 344 11.40 -11.15 24.79
N LEU A 345 10.76 -10.60 23.75
CA LEU A 345 11.44 -9.80 22.72
C LEU A 345 12.19 -8.63 23.34
N HIS A 346 11.51 -7.83 24.16
CA HIS A 346 12.02 -6.60 24.77
C HIS A 346 13.11 -6.82 25.82
N THR A 347 13.18 -8.02 26.42
CA THR A 347 14.12 -8.31 27.51
C THR A 347 15.46 -8.80 26.96
N GLU A 348 16.55 -8.13 27.32
CA GLU A 348 17.90 -8.62 27.12
C GLU A 348 18.20 -9.78 28.09
N ILE A 349 18.86 -10.83 27.60
CA ILE A 349 19.28 -11.97 28.41
C ILE A 349 20.80 -12.06 28.36
N PHE A 350 21.45 -11.83 29.51
CA PHE A 350 22.90 -11.91 29.64
C PHE A 350 23.39 -13.36 29.71
N GLY A 351 24.55 -13.63 29.12
CA GLY A 351 25.20 -14.94 29.12
C GLY A 351 26.34 -15.00 28.10
N THR A 352 27.06 -16.12 28.06
CA THR A 352 28.15 -16.34 27.07
C THR A 352 27.68 -16.21 25.63
N LYS A 353 26.44 -16.60 25.35
CA LYS A 353 25.69 -16.26 24.14
C LYS A 353 24.36 -15.64 24.56
N GLY A 354 24.39 -14.36 24.90
CA GLY A 354 23.22 -13.61 25.32
C GLY A 354 22.19 -13.40 24.19
N LYS A 355 20.98 -13.00 24.57
CA LYS A 355 19.95 -12.52 23.65
C LYS A 355 19.88 -10.99 23.74
N PRO A 356 20.08 -10.23 22.66
CA PRO A 356 19.88 -8.79 22.67
C PRO A 356 18.40 -8.44 22.92
N ALA A 357 18.13 -7.23 23.39
CA ALA A 357 16.77 -6.70 23.36
C ALA A 357 16.33 -6.46 21.90
N ILE A 358 15.07 -6.78 21.58
CA ILE A 358 14.53 -6.70 20.22
C ILE A 358 13.21 -5.93 20.26
N ALA A 359 13.06 -4.93 19.39
CA ALA A 359 11.80 -4.22 19.16
C ALA A 359 11.18 -4.68 17.84
N HIS A 360 9.86 -4.90 17.81
CA HIS A 360 9.14 -5.54 16.71
C HIS A 360 8.82 -4.57 15.55
N ARG A 361 8.41 -3.34 15.85
CA ARG A 361 8.11 -2.24 14.91
C ARG A 361 6.91 -2.41 13.96
N ASP A 362 6.33 -3.60 13.82
CA ASP A 362 5.06 -3.80 13.09
C ASP A 362 4.04 -4.66 13.86
N LEU A 363 3.85 -4.37 15.15
CA LEU A 363 2.84 -5.07 15.96
C LEU A 363 1.42 -4.71 15.52
N LYS A 364 0.65 -5.74 15.23
CA LYS A 364 -0.79 -5.68 14.88
C LYS A 364 -1.43 -7.05 15.08
N SER A 365 -2.75 -7.11 15.17
CA SER A 365 -3.50 -8.36 15.33
C SER A 365 -3.26 -9.38 14.19
N LYS A 366 -2.89 -8.93 12.99
CA LYS A 366 -2.49 -9.81 11.87
C LYS A 366 -1.13 -10.50 12.05
N ASN A 367 -0.24 -9.94 12.89
CA ASN A 367 1.11 -10.46 13.14
C ASN A 367 1.21 -11.21 14.48
N ILE A 368 0.07 -11.52 15.11
CA ILE A 368 -0.02 -12.40 16.27
C ILE A 368 -0.85 -13.60 15.84
N LEU A 369 -0.37 -14.81 16.08
CA LEU A 369 -1.08 -16.05 15.74
C LEU A 369 -1.71 -16.67 16.99
N VAL A 370 -2.86 -17.30 16.83
CA VAL A 370 -3.55 -18.01 17.91
C VAL A 370 -3.24 -19.51 17.79
N LYS A 371 -2.79 -20.11 18.89
CA LYS A 371 -2.48 -21.54 18.97
C LYS A 371 -3.73 -22.35 19.30
N LYS A 372 -3.64 -23.67 19.10
CA LYS A 372 -4.72 -24.62 19.41
C LYS A 372 -5.14 -24.60 20.90
N ASN A 373 -4.22 -24.32 21.81
CA ASN A 373 -4.50 -24.23 23.25
C ASN A 373 -5.09 -22.85 23.68
N GLY A 374 -5.36 -21.95 22.74
CA GLY A 374 -5.91 -20.62 23.00
C GLY A 374 -4.90 -19.59 23.52
N THR A 375 -3.59 -19.86 23.45
CA THR A 375 -2.55 -18.84 23.67
C THR A 375 -2.09 -18.24 22.34
N CYS A 376 -1.40 -17.11 22.41
CA CYS A 376 -0.84 -16.43 21.25
C CYS A 376 0.66 -16.68 21.09
N CYS A 377 1.15 -16.46 19.86
CA CYS A 377 2.56 -16.19 19.61
C CYS A 377 2.75 -15.04 18.59
N ILE A 378 3.80 -14.26 18.76
CA ILE A 378 4.14 -13.14 17.86
C ILE A 378 4.89 -13.69 16.65
N ALA A 379 4.53 -13.19 15.46
CA ALA A 379 5.09 -13.56 14.17
C ALA A 379 5.53 -12.32 13.37
N ASP A 380 6.12 -12.53 12.19
CA ASP A 380 6.54 -11.49 11.24
C ASP A 380 7.55 -10.48 11.81
N LEU A 381 8.76 -10.98 12.08
CA LEU A 381 9.86 -10.22 12.68
C LEU A 381 10.74 -9.49 11.63
N GLY A 382 10.26 -9.37 10.39
CA GLY A 382 11.06 -8.84 9.28
C GLY A 382 11.40 -7.35 9.38
N LEU A 383 10.70 -6.60 10.24
CA LEU A 383 10.99 -5.18 10.53
C LEU A 383 11.66 -4.96 11.89
N ALA A 384 11.94 -6.03 12.63
CA ALA A 384 12.50 -5.92 13.96
C ALA A 384 13.92 -5.35 13.95
N VAL A 385 14.31 -4.75 15.07
CA VAL A 385 15.65 -4.19 15.30
C VAL A 385 16.23 -4.73 16.59
N LYS A 386 17.54 -5.03 16.59
CA LYS A 386 18.30 -5.50 17.74
C LYS A 386 19.04 -4.33 18.39
N PHE A 387 19.08 -4.33 19.72
CA PHE A 387 20.00 -3.49 20.49
C PHE A 387 21.36 -4.17 20.57
N ILE A 388 22.42 -3.43 20.26
CA ILE A 388 23.81 -3.86 20.40
C ILE A 388 24.37 -3.21 21.65
N SER A 389 24.34 -3.95 22.77
CA SER A 389 24.76 -3.47 24.09
C SER A 389 26.19 -2.95 24.12
N ASP A 390 27.09 -3.62 23.40
CA ASP A 390 28.54 -3.37 23.46
C ASP A 390 28.93 -2.02 22.84
N THR A 391 28.23 -1.60 21.77
CA THR A 391 28.45 -0.33 21.08
C THR A 391 27.40 0.73 21.44
N ASN A 392 26.37 0.35 22.21
CA ASN A 392 25.17 1.16 22.45
C ASN A 392 24.50 1.62 21.13
N GLU A 393 24.55 0.77 20.12
CA GLU A 393 23.97 1.03 18.81
C GLU A 393 22.70 0.22 18.59
N VAL A 394 21.94 0.62 17.57
CA VAL A 394 20.78 -0.12 17.11
C VAL A 394 21.02 -0.44 15.64
N ASP A 395 20.78 -1.70 15.25
CA ASP A 395 20.83 -2.12 13.86
C ASP A 395 19.60 -1.59 13.10
N ILE A 396 19.65 -0.29 12.75
CA ILE A 396 18.54 0.46 12.15
C ILE A 396 18.71 0.53 10.64
N PRO A 397 17.71 0.08 9.84
CA PRO A 397 17.55 0.52 8.47
C PRO A 397 17.35 2.04 8.42
N PRO A 398 17.83 2.75 7.39
CA PRO A 398 17.74 4.21 7.31
C PRO A 398 16.32 4.79 7.42
N ASN A 399 15.28 4.00 7.13
CA ASN A 399 13.88 4.41 7.22
C ASN A 399 13.23 4.06 8.57
N THR A 400 12.71 5.08 9.26
CA THR A 400 12.00 4.95 10.54
C THR A 400 10.51 4.67 10.38
N ARG A 401 9.88 5.25 9.34
CA ARG A 401 8.46 5.07 9.01
C ARG A 401 8.22 3.76 8.28
N VAL A 402 8.31 2.68 9.04
CA VAL A 402 8.02 1.32 8.58
C VAL A 402 6.95 0.70 9.48
N GLY A 403 6.27 -0.31 8.95
CA GLY A 403 5.16 -0.96 9.64
C GLY A 403 3.80 -0.45 9.16
N THR A 404 2.76 -0.82 9.88
CA THR A 404 1.37 -0.59 9.49
C THR A 404 0.86 0.73 10.03
N LYS A 405 0.55 1.69 9.14
CA LYS A 405 0.22 3.08 9.50
C LYS A 405 -0.84 3.22 10.60
N ARG A 406 -1.89 2.38 10.56
CA ARG A 406 -2.98 2.35 11.56
C ARG A 406 -2.51 2.11 13.01
N TYR A 407 -1.41 1.38 13.19
CA TYR A 407 -0.87 1.02 14.50
C TYR A 407 0.30 1.90 14.93
N MET A 408 0.75 2.82 14.08
CA MET A 408 1.92 3.66 14.38
C MET A 408 1.62 4.62 15.54
N PRO A 409 2.57 4.74 16.50
CA PRO A 409 2.46 5.72 17.57
C PRO A 409 2.70 7.16 17.05
N PRO A 410 2.31 8.19 17.83
CA PRO A 410 2.46 9.59 17.44
C PRO A 410 3.88 9.95 16.95
N GLU A 411 4.90 9.53 17.69
CA GLU A 411 6.30 9.86 17.41
C GLU A 411 6.86 9.20 16.13
N VAL A 412 6.21 8.15 15.63
CA VAL A 412 6.54 7.55 14.33
C VAL A 412 5.79 8.26 13.20
N LEU A 413 4.54 8.68 13.46
CA LEU A 413 3.71 9.37 12.48
C LEU A 413 4.21 10.78 12.16
N ASP A 414 4.70 11.51 13.17
CA ASP A 414 5.25 12.87 13.05
C ASP A 414 6.78 12.92 12.96
N GLU A 415 7.43 11.76 12.91
CA GLU A 415 8.88 11.60 12.72
C GLU A 415 9.73 12.16 13.89
N SER A 416 9.14 12.37 15.07
CA SER A 416 9.85 12.82 16.28
C SER A 416 10.55 11.69 17.07
N LEU A 417 10.45 10.43 16.64
CA LEU A 417 11.07 9.28 17.30
C LEU A 417 12.60 9.45 17.42
N ASN A 418 13.13 9.33 18.64
CA ASN A 418 14.56 9.36 18.88
C ASN A 418 15.22 8.03 18.48
N ARG A 419 15.81 8.01 17.28
CA ARG A 419 16.50 6.87 16.68
C ARG A 419 17.71 6.38 17.46
N ASN A 420 18.39 7.27 18.15
CA ASN A 420 19.62 6.97 18.89
C ASN A 420 19.34 6.24 20.21
N HIS A 421 18.06 6.11 20.58
CA HIS A 421 17.65 5.46 21.82
C HIS A 421 16.77 4.26 21.51
N PHE A 422 17.30 3.06 21.76
CA PHE A 422 16.58 1.80 21.51
C PHE A 422 15.22 1.73 22.23
N GLN A 423 15.12 2.31 23.43
CA GLN A 423 13.88 2.35 24.20
C GLN A 423 12.74 3.04 23.45
N SER A 424 13.02 3.97 22.52
CA SER A 424 12.00 4.59 21.69
C SER A 424 11.21 3.55 20.88
N TYR A 425 11.88 2.53 20.34
CA TYR A 425 11.23 1.45 19.59
C TYR A 425 10.41 0.52 20.50
N ILE A 426 10.91 0.25 21.71
CA ILE A 426 10.21 -0.54 22.72
C ILE A 426 8.92 0.17 23.16
N MET A 427 8.98 1.48 23.42
CA MET A 427 7.81 2.27 23.79
C MET A 427 6.81 2.40 22.62
N ALA A 428 7.29 2.42 21.37
CA ALA A 428 6.45 2.38 20.17
C ALA A 428 5.67 1.06 20.03
N ASP A 429 6.31 -0.08 20.32
CA ASP A 429 5.63 -1.38 20.36
C ASP A 429 4.50 -1.40 21.41
N MET A 430 4.72 -0.78 22.58
CA MET A 430 3.72 -0.75 23.65
C MET A 430 2.47 0.04 23.30
N TYR A 431 2.59 1.11 22.51
CA TYR A 431 1.44 1.82 21.94
C TYR A 431 0.63 0.89 21.03
N SER A 432 1.32 0.23 20.10
CA SER A 432 0.71 -0.71 19.14
C SER A 432 0.00 -1.85 19.87
N PHE A 433 0.61 -2.35 20.95
CA PHE A 433 0.04 -3.39 21.81
C PHE A 433 -1.22 -2.91 22.55
N GLY A 434 -1.27 -1.66 23.00
CA GLY A 434 -2.49 -1.07 23.58
C GLY A 434 -3.68 -1.10 22.62
N LEU A 435 -3.45 -0.86 21.33
CA LEU A 435 -4.48 -0.97 20.30
C LEU A 435 -4.95 -2.42 20.10
N ILE A 436 -4.05 -3.40 20.16
CA ILE A 436 -4.39 -4.83 20.07
C ILE A 436 -5.23 -5.26 21.28
N LEU A 437 -4.91 -4.79 22.50
CA LEU A 437 -5.73 -5.07 23.69
C LEU A 437 -7.17 -4.58 23.51
N TRP A 438 -7.37 -3.44 22.85
CA TRP A 438 -8.70 -2.92 22.52
C TRP A 438 -9.47 -3.85 21.57
N GLU A 439 -8.81 -4.36 20.51
CA GLU A 439 -9.42 -5.33 19.60
C GLU A 439 -9.88 -6.60 20.33
N VAL A 440 -9.04 -7.12 21.25
CA VAL A 440 -9.36 -8.33 22.04
C VAL A 440 -10.54 -8.05 22.99
N ALA A 441 -10.51 -6.95 23.74
CA ALA A 441 -11.52 -6.64 24.74
C ALA A 441 -12.93 -6.42 24.15
N ARG A 442 -13.02 -5.85 22.93
CA ARG A 442 -14.30 -5.71 22.21
C ARG A 442 -15.01 -7.03 21.96
N ARG A 443 -14.23 -8.11 21.83
CA ARG A 443 -14.77 -9.45 21.59
C ARG A 443 -15.11 -10.20 22.86
N CYS A 444 -14.86 -9.60 24.02
CA CYS A 444 -15.25 -10.14 25.31
C CYS A 444 -16.73 -9.84 25.61
N ILE A 445 -17.52 -10.90 25.76
CA ILE A 445 -18.92 -10.81 26.17
C ILE A 445 -18.99 -10.39 27.64
N SER A 446 -19.76 -9.35 27.93
CA SER A 446 -20.12 -9.01 29.32
C SER A 446 -21.57 -8.54 29.39
N GLY A 447 -22.31 -9.03 30.39
CA GLY A 447 -23.74 -8.77 30.52
C GLY A 447 -24.59 -9.28 29.34
N GLY A 448 -24.12 -10.30 28.62
CA GLY A 448 -24.77 -10.81 27.41
C GLY A 448 -24.63 -9.93 26.16
N ILE A 449 -23.86 -8.84 26.23
CA ILE A 449 -23.66 -7.88 25.14
C ILE A 449 -22.25 -8.08 24.54
N LEU A 450 -22.17 -7.94 23.21
CA LEU A 450 -20.97 -8.13 22.42
C LEU A 450 -20.89 -7.09 21.29
N GLU A 451 -19.73 -6.47 21.08
CA GLU A 451 -19.48 -5.65 19.91
C GLU A 451 -18.91 -6.49 18.77
N GLU A 452 -19.27 -6.11 17.54
CA GLU A 452 -18.61 -6.63 16.35
C GLU A 452 -17.10 -6.31 16.36
N TYR A 453 -16.35 -7.21 15.74
CA TYR A 453 -14.93 -7.00 15.48
C TYR A 453 -14.73 -5.75 14.63
N GLN A 454 -13.82 -4.89 15.06
CA GLN A 454 -13.41 -3.70 14.32
C GLN A 454 -11.91 -3.49 14.51
N LEU A 455 -11.27 -2.90 13.49
CA LEU A 455 -9.90 -2.44 13.59
C LEU A 455 -9.84 -1.16 14.46
N PRO A 456 -8.71 -0.86 15.12
CA PRO A 456 -8.53 0.40 15.84
C PRO A 456 -8.74 1.58 14.88
N TYR A 457 -9.44 2.63 15.34
CA TYR A 457 -9.76 3.82 14.52
C TYR A 457 -10.68 3.55 13.32
N HIS A 458 -11.42 2.44 13.27
CA HIS A 458 -12.32 2.13 12.15
C HIS A 458 -13.40 3.21 11.89
N ASP A 459 -13.72 4.00 12.91
CA ASP A 459 -14.76 5.02 12.94
C ASP A 459 -14.27 6.41 12.50
N VAL A 460 -12.95 6.62 12.40
CA VAL A 460 -12.35 7.94 12.15
C VAL A 460 -11.32 7.99 11.03
N VAL A 461 -10.92 6.84 10.45
CA VAL A 461 -10.04 6.77 9.28
C VAL A 461 -10.49 5.71 8.27
N PRO A 462 -10.18 5.86 6.97
CA PRO A 462 -10.52 4.85 5.94
C PRO A 462 -9.81 3.51 6.20
N THR A 463 -10.22 2.45 5.48
CA THR A 463 -9.73 1.07 5.69
C THR A 463 -8.21 0.95 5.56
N ASP A 464 -7.61 1.55 4.53
CA ASP A 464 -6.16 1.67 4.35
C ASP A 464 -5.74 3.14 4.48
N PRO A 465 -5.48 3.64 5.71
CA PRO A 465 -5.22 5.04 5.93
C PRO A 465 -3.84 5.46 5.38
N SER A 466 -3.76 6.70 4.92
CA SER A 466 -2.51 7.39 4.62
C SER A 466 -1.77 7.77 5.91
N TYR A 467 -0.55 8.30 5.75
CA TYR A 467 0.18 8.85 6.88
C TYR A 467 -0.49 10.10 7.45
N GLU A 468 -1.02 10.95 6.57
CA GLU A 468 -1.70 12.19 6.88
C GLU A 468 -3.00 11.92 7.66
N ASP A 469 -3.80 10.93 7.24
CA ASP A 469 -5.02 10.52 7.96
C ASP A 469 -4.70 10.15 9.42
N MET A 470 -3.69 9.30 9.61
CA MET A 470 -3.30 8.84 10.94
C MET A 470 -2.69 9.97 11.77
N ARG A 471 -1.86 10.83 11.18
CA ARG A 471 -1.24 11.97 11.86
C ARG A 471 -2.28 12.97 12.34
N GLU A 472 -3.29 13.27 11.53
CA GLU A 472 -4.40 14.15 11.91
C GLU A 472 -5.15 13.61 13.14
N ILE A 473 -5.53 12.32 13.11
CA ILE A 473 -6.29 11.71 14.20
C ILE A 473 -5.44 11.51 15.47
N VAL A 474 -4.22 10.99 15.34
CA VAL A 474 -3.41 10.51 16.48
C VAL A 474 -2.50 11.59 17.07
N CYS A 475 -1.92 12.45 16.24
CA CYS A 475 -0.97 13.48 16.67
C CYS A 475 -1.67 14.82 16.94
N ILE A 476 -2.52 15.27 16.01
CA ILE A 476 -3.15 16.60 16.07
C ILE A 476 -4.38 16.56 16.97
N ARG A 477 -5.40 15.75 16.63
CA ARG A 477 -6.63 15.62 17.41
C ARG A 477 -6.48 14.77 18.67
N ARG A 478 -5.37 14.02 18.77
CA ARG A 478 -5.01 13.15 19.90
C ARG A 478 -6.10 12.15 20.29
N LEU A 479 -6.84 11.65 19.30
CA LEU A 479 -7.88 10.67 19.51
C LEU A 479 -7.30 9.26 19.75
N ARG A 480 -8.07 8.44 20.44
CA ARG A 480 -7.82 7.02 20.72
C ARG A 480 -9.11 6.23 20.49
N PRO A 481 -9.04 4.91 20.27
CA PRO A 481 -10.24 4.09 20.14
C PRO A 481 -11.15 4.26 21.35
N SER A 482 -12.45 4.46 21.11
CA SER A 482 -13.43 4.70 22.17
C SER A 482 -13.73 3.44 22.97
N PHE A 483 -14.03 3.60 24.26
CA PHE A 483 -14.48 2.50 25.11
C PHE A 483 -16.02 2.45 25.13
N PRO A 484 -16.63 1.29 24.85
CA PRO A 484 -18.05 1.09 25.07
C PRO A 484 -18.43 1.36 26.53
N ASN A 485 -19.53 2.09 26.76
CA ASN A 485 -19.99 2.44 28.12
C ASN A 485 -20.14 1.22 29.04
N ARG A 486 -20.54 0.07 28.49
CA ARG A 486 -20.71 -1.19 29.24
C ARG A 486 -19.43 -1.65 29.95
N TRP A 487 -18.24 -1.30 29.43
CA TRP A 487 -16.97 -1.69 30.04
C TRP A 487 -16.81 -1.09 31.45
N SER A 488 -17.47 0.04 31.74
CA SER A 488 -17.46 0.64 33.08
C SER A 488 -18.18 -0.22 34.13
N SER A 489 -19.12 -1.07 33.71
CA SER A 489 -19.92 -1.94 34.57
C SER A 489 -19.27 -3.31 34.84
N ASP A 490 -18.18 -3.62 34.16
CA ASP A 490 -17.43 -4.87 34.29
C ASP A 490 -16.03 -4.59 34.81
N GLU A 491 -15.67 -5.16 35.96
CA GLU A 491 -14.40 -4.87 36.62
C GLU A 491 -13.19 -5.24 35.75
N CYS A 492 -13.25 -6.37 35.04
CA CYS A 492 -12.14 -6.84 34.23
C CYS A 492 -11.94 -5.94 33.00
N LEU A 493 -13.04 -5.57 32.32
CA LEU A 493 -12.99 -4.66 31.17
C LEU A 493 -12.59 -3.25 31.58
N ARG A 494 -13.00 -2.77 32.75
CA ARG A 494 -12.57 -1.48 33.32
C ARG A 494 -11.06 -1.46 33.57
N GLN A 495 -10.51 -2.52 34.15
CA GLN A 495 -9.06 -2.67 34.35
C GLN A 495 -8.31 -2.78 33.01
N MET A 496 -8.89 -3.48 32.02
CA MET A 496 -8.32 -3.55 30.67
C MET A 496 -8.30 -2.17 29.99
N GLY A 497 -9.37 -1.38 30.11
CA GLY A 497 -9.44 -0.01 29.57
C GLY A 497 -8.39 0.93 30.19
N LYS A 498 -8.11 0.78 31.49
CA LYS A 498 -6.99 1.47 32.15
C LYS A 498 -5.65 1.05 31.56
N LEU A 499 -5.43 -0.25 31.40
CA LEU A 499 -4.20 -0.80 30.83
C LEU A 499 -3.93 -0.27 29.42
N MET A 500 -4.97 -0.24 28.56
CA MET A 500 -4.89 0.34 27.21
C MET A 500 -4.49 1.82 27.25
N THR A 501 -5.11 2.59 28.16
CA THR A 501 -4.87 4.03 28.31
C THR A 501 -3.42 4.34 28.67
N GLU A 502 -2.84 3.55 29.57
CA GLU A 502 -1.44 3.67 29.97
C GLU A 502 -0.49 3.12 28.90
N CYS A 503 -0.90 2.17 28.05
CA CYS A 503 -0.10 1.68 26.92
C CYS A 503 -0.03 2.69 25.76
N TRP A 504 -1.13 3.37 25.42
CA TRP A 504 -1.18 4.28 24.26
C TRP A 504 -1.05 5.76 24.61
N ALA A 505 -0.49 6.07 25.78
CA ALA A 505 -0.18 7.43 26.22
C ALA A 505 0.61 8.17 25.13
N HIS A 506 0.31 9.47 24.95
CA HIS A 506 0.94 10.27 23.89
C HIS A 506 2.46 10.35 24.09
N ASN A 507 2.92 10.67 25.30
CA ASN A 507 4.33 10.64 25.66
C ASN A 507 4.83 9.18 25.75
N PRO A 508 5.84 8.77 24.96
CA PRO A 508 6.41 7.42 25.03
C PRO A 508 6.89 7.02 26.42
N ALA A 509 7.54 7.94 27.15
CA ALA A 509 8.12 7.66 28.47
C ALA A 509 7.07 7.38 29.56
N SER A 510 5.80 7.74 29.31
CA SER A 510 4.69 7.45 30.22
C SER A 510 4.06 6.07 29.98
N ARG A 511 4.47 5.37 28.92
CA ARG A 511 3.86 4.09 28.56
C ARG A 511 4.33 2.96 29.47
N LEU A 512 3.43 2.02 29.76
CA LEU A 512 3.81 0.81 30.51
C LEU A 512 4.78 -0.04 29.71
N THR A 513 5.71 -0.70 30.42
CA THR A 513 6.56 -1.74 29.83
C THR A 513 5.80 -3.06 29.66
N ALA A 514 6.22 -3.90 28.71
CA ALA A 514 5.64 -5.23 28.51
C ALA A 514 5.66 -6.07 29.80
N LEU A 515 6.74 -5.98 30.59
CA LEU A 515 6.84 -6.66 31.89
C LEU A 515 5.79 -6.19 32.89
N ARG A 516 5.51 -4.87 32.95
CA ARG A 516 4.48 -4.32 33.83
C ARG A 516 3.10 -4.81 33.41
N VAL A 517 2.79 -4.75 32.11
CA VAL A 517 1.52 -5.23 31.55
C VAL A 517 1.33 -6.73 31.81
N LYS A 518 2.39 -7.55 31.61
CA LYS A 518 2.39 -8.99 31.93
C LYS A 518 2.03 -9.24 33.40
N LYS A 519 2.67 -8.53 34.34
CA LYS A 519 2.39 -8.67 35.78
C LYS A 519 0.95 -8.26 36.13
N THR A 520 0.45 -7.18 35.52
CA THR A 520 -0.93 -6.73 35.73
C THR A 520 -1.93 -7.78 35.24
N LEU A 521 -1.75 -8.32 34.03
CA LEU A 521 -2.64 -9.35 33.48
C LEU A 521 -2.60 -10.67 34.25
N ALA A 522 -1.43 -11.04 34.79
CA ALA A 522 -1.31 -12.19 35.71
C ALA A 522 -2.18 -11.97 36.96
N LYS A 523 -2.05 -10.80 37.61
CA LYS A 523 -2.87 -10.44 38.78
C LYS A 523 -4.36 -10.40 38.46
N MET A 524 -4.75 -9.91 37.28
CA MET A 524 -6.14 -9.91 36.81
C MET A 524 -6.68 -11.31 36.59
N SER A 525 -5.83 -12.28 36.25
CA SER A 525 -6.25 -13.66 36.05
C SER A 525 -6.39 -14.38 37.39
N GLU A 526 -5.45 -14.16 38.31
CA GLU A 526 -5.51 -14.65 39.69
C GLU A 526 -6.77 -14.13 40.41
N SER A 527 -7.14 -12.85 40.25
CA SER A 527 -8.33 -12.28 40.88
C SER A 527 -9.66 -12.81 40.31
N GLN A 528 -9.61 -13.60 39.25
CA GLN A 528 -10.74 -14.24 38.59
C GLN A 528 -10.67 -15.77 38.73
N ASP A 529 -9.77 -16.29 39.57
CA ASP A 529 -9.49 -17.72 39.76
C ASP A 529 -9.12 -18.46 38.45
N ILE A 530 -8.54 -17.72 37.49
CA ILE A 530 -8.08 -18.25 36.21
C ILE A 530 -6.62 -18.67 36.32
N LYS A 531 -6.34 -19.96 36.11
CA LYS A 531 -4.98 -20.45 35.82
C LYS A 531 -4.63 -20.16 34.35
N LEU A 532 -3.64 -19.30 34.13
CA LEU A 532 -3.15 -18.87 32.82
C LEU A 532 -2.33 -19.94 32.10
#